data_AF-A0A962ITX3-F1
#
_entry.id   AF-A0A962ITX3-F1
#
_cell.length_a   1.000
_cell.length_b   1.000
_cell.length_c   1.000
_cell.angle_alpha   90.00
_cell.angle_beta   90.00
_cell.angle_gamma   90.00
#
_symmetry.space_group_name_H-M   'P 1'
#
loop_
_entity.id
_entity.type
_entity.pdbx_description
1 polymer ?
#
loop_
_entity_poly.entity_id
_entity_poly.type
_entity_poly.pdbx_seq_one_letter_code
_entity_poly.pdbx_strand_id
1 'polypeptide(L)'
;MNRSAAAVMVIILSLITPAGRAEEPYRGILAEELLMTHEVSEVMEYRCEQPGQCTVRCMAGAGQLGLERQDVRRLEMARTGSSLLLGIYYLSPSGENQRTEANLPTPASCVLDNLVVDALSRIVDGKVISTGAREEVIFDFEPLRN
;
A
#
# COMPACT_ATOMS: atom_id res chain seq x y z
N MET A 1 57.36 -43.65 -10.69
CA MET A 1 55.96 -43.89 -11.08
C MET A 1 55.08 -43.07 -10.17
N ASN A 2 54.44 -42.06 -10.76
CA ASN A 2 53.59 -41.06 -10.13
C ASN A 2 52.25 -41.69 -9.67
N ARG A 3 51.67 -41.14 -8.60
CA ARG A 3 50.36 -40.45 -8.64
C ARG A 3 50.01 -39.91 -7.26
N SER A 4 50.23 -38.60 -7.11
CA SER A 4 49.69 -37.76 -6.05
C SER A 4 48.17 -37.80 -6.07
N ALA A 5 47.54 -38.10 -4.92
CA ALA A 5 46.11 -37.95 -4.73
C ALA A 5 45.81 -36.47 -4.48
N ALA A 6 45.23 -35.80 -5.49
CA ALA A 6 44.72 -34.45 -5.35
C ALA A 6 43.37 -34.53 -4.62
N ALA A 7 43.32 -33.96 -3.40
CA ALA A 7 42.08 -33.71 -2.69
C ALA A 7 41.29 -32.62 -3.45
N VAL A 8 40.19 -33.00 -4.08
CA VAL A 8 39.26 -32.06 -4.70
C VAL A 8 38.36 -31.49 -3.60
N MET A 9 38.69 -30.28 -3.15
CA MET A 9 37.88 -29.50 -2.24
C MET A 9 36.68 -28.93 -3.02
N VAL A 10 35.51 -29.52 -2.84
CA VAL A 10 34.25 -29.01 -3.41
C VAL A 10 33.78 -27.85 -2.54
N ILE A 11 34.05 -26.63 -2.99
CA ILE A 11 33.45 -25.42 -2.43
C ILE A 11 32.00 -25.38 -2.92
N ILE A 12 31.06 -25.78 -2.08
CA ILE A 12 29.63 -25.54 -2.33
C ILE A 12 29.38 -24.05 -2.07
N LEU A 13 29.47 -23.25 -3.13
CA LEU A 13 28.95 -21.88 -3.14
C LEU A 13 27.42 -21.98 -3.26
N SER A 14 26.74 -22.21 -2.14
CA SER A 14 25.29 -22.09 -2.09
C SER A 14 24.94 -20.61 -2.27
N LEU A 15 24.45 -20.27 -3.47
CA LEU A 15 23.85 -18.97 -3.75
C LEU A 15 22.81 -18.67 -2.67
N ILE A 16 23.07 -17.61 -1.90
CA ILE A 16 22.06 -16.97 -1.07
C ILE A 16 21.10 -16.33 -2.08
N THR A 17 20.08 -17.07 -2.51
CA THR A 17 18.98 -16.49 -3.26
C THR A 17 18.38 -15.41 -2.35
N PRO A 18 18.32 -14.14 -2.79
CA PRO A 18 17.70 -13.11 -1.98
C PRO A 18 16.28 -13.57 -1.69
N ALA A 19 15.98 -13.67 -0.39
CA ALA A 19 14.66 -13.99 0.13
C ALA A 19 13.62 -13.27 -0.72
N GLY A 20 12.65 -14.04 -1.22
CA GLY A 20 11.64 -13.56 -2.14
C GLY A 20 11.12 -12.21 -1.66
N ARG A 21 11.45 -11.15 -2.41
CA ARG A 21 10.69 -9.92 -2.35
C ARG A 21 9.30 -10.32 -2.81
N ALA A 22 8.40 -10.57 -1.86
CA ALA A 22 6.99 -10.69 -2.17
C ALA A 22 6.62 -9.41 -2.90
N GLU A 23 6.26 -9.58 -4.16
CA GLU A 23 5.87 -8.51 -5.08
C GLU A 23 4.73 -7.76 -4.41
N GLU A 24 4.96 -6.48 -4.09
CA GLU A 24 3.92 -5.66 -3.47
C GLU A 24 2.76 -5.59 -4.48
N PRO A 25 1.51 -5.92 -4.10
CA PRO A 25 0.40 -5.86 -5.03
C PRO A 25 0.29 -4.44 -5.56
N TYR A 26 0.53 -4.31 -6.87
CA TYR A 26 0.74 -3.04 -7.56
C TYR A 26 -0.55 -2.19 -7.63
N ARG A 27 -1.68 -2.66 -7.09
CA ARG A 27 -2.96 -1.94 -7.10
C ARG A 27 -3.80 -2.24 -5.86
N GLY A 28 -4.38 -1.18 -5.27
CA GLY A 28 -5.51 -1.19 -4.34
C GLY A 28 -5.36 -2.01 -3.06
N ILE A 29 -5.14 -1.35 -1.92
CA ILE A 29 -5.26 -1.90 -0.58
C ILE A 29 -6.70 -1.84 -0.06
N LEU A 30 -7.50 -0.85 -0.50
CA LEU A 30 -8.94 -0.83 -0.25
C LEU A 30 -9.66 -1.68 -1.30
N ALA A 31 -10.50 -2.62 -0.85
CA ALA A 31 -11.28 -3.47 -1.71
C ALA A 31 -12.34 -2.66 -2.49
N GLU A 32 -12.52 -3.00 -3.76
CA GLU A 32 -13.52 -2.38 -4.66
C GLU A 32 -14.94 -2.39 -4.05
N GLU A 33 -15.33 -3.51 -3.42
CA GLU A 33 -16.62 -3.62 -2.72
C GLU A 33 -16.77 -2.60 -1.59
N LEU A 34 -15.70 -2.35 -0.84
CA LEU A 34 -15.72 -1.39 0.27
C LEU A 34 -15.85 0.04 -0.26
N LEU A 35 -15.15 0.36 -1.34
CA LEU A 35 -15.21 1.67 -2.01
C LEU A 35 -16.60 1.94 -2.59
N MET A 36 -17.22 0.95 -3.24
CA MET A 36 -18.58 1.07 -3.77
C MET A 36 -19.63 1.21 -2.67
N THR A 37 -19.56 0.36 -1.64
CA THR A 37 -20.52 0.35 -0.53
C THR A 37 -20.58 1.70 0.18
N HIS A 38 -19.47 2.43 0.22
CA HIS A 38 -19.37 3.72 0.89
C HIS A 38 -19.37 4.92 -0.06
N GLU A 39 -19.66 4.70 -1.36
CA GLU A 39 -19.72 5.75 -2.37
C GLU A 39 -18.47 6.65 -2.37
N VAL A 40 -17.29 6.03 -2.23
CA VAL A 40 -16.02 6.75 -2.19
C VAL A 40 -15.77 7.37 -3.57
N SER A 41 -15.45 8.66 -3.60
CA SER A 41 -15.06 9.38 -4.82
C SER A 41 -13.55 9.54 -4.99
N GLU A 42 -12.79 9.49 -3.90
CA GLU A 42 -11.35 9.74 -3.88
C GLU A 42 -10.64 8.89 -2.82
N VAL A 43 -9.44 8.42 -3.15
CA VAL A 43 -8.52 7.74 -2.24
C VAL A 43 -7.20 8.50 -2.24
N MET A 44 -6.73 8.88 -1.06
CA MET A 44 -5.40 9.42 -0.85
C MET A 44 -4.42 8.28 -0.56
N GLU A 45 -3.34 8.23 -1.31
CA GLU A 45 -2.29 7.22 -1.18
C GLU A 45 -1.08 7.84 -0.50
N TYR A 46 -0.55 7.13 0.49
CA TYR A 46 0.67 7.50 1.20
C TYR A 46 1.66 6.35 1.12
N ARG A 47 2.94 6.69 1.05
CA ARG A 47 4.05 5.73 1.08
C ARG A 47 5.05 6.06 2.16
N CYS A 48 5.79 5.03 2.57
CA CYS A 48 6.93 5.16 3.45
C CYS A 48 8.22 5.24 2.62
N GLU A 49 8.97 6.34 2.71
CA GLU A 49 10.24 6.45 1.98
C GLU A 49 11.38 5.66 2.63
N GLN A 50 11.30 5.44 3.94
CA GLN A 50 12.28 4.70 4.73
C GLN A 50 11.61 3.50 5.39
N PRO A 51 11.72 2.28 4.81
CA PRO A 51 11.09 1.08 5.36
C PRO A 51 11.41 0.86 6.85
N GLY A 52 10.39 0.51 7.63
CA GLY A 52 10.53 0.19 9.06
C GLY A 52 10.49 1.39 10.01
N GLN A 53 10.06 2.57 9.53
CA GLN A 53 10.00 3.79 10.37
C GLN A 53 8.65 4.51 10.34
N CYS A 54 7.69 4.02 9.55
CA CYS A 54 6.40 4.67 9.39
C CYS A 54 5.33 4.02 10.26
N THR A 55 4.53 4.87 10.92
CA THR A 55 3.45 4.44 11.82
C THR A 55 2.16 5.15 11.45
N VAL A 56 1.05 4.42 11.56
CA VAL A 56 -0.30 4.98 11.45
C VAL A 56 -1.01 4.73 12.78
N ARG A 57 -1.55 5.79 13.37
CA ARG A 57 -2.38 5.68 14.56
C ARG A 57 -3.64 6.51 14.39
N CYS A 58 -4.79 5.83 14.46
CA CYS A 58 -6.09 6.43 14.29
C CYS A 58 -7.00 6.20 15.49
N MET A 59 -7.65 7.28 15.92
CA MET A 59 -8.70 7.25 16.93
C MET A 59 -10.04 6.93 16.26
N ALA A 60 -10.89 6.16 16.92
CA ALA A 60 -12.30 6.06 16.58
C ALA A 60 -13.06 7.33 16.98
N GLY A 61 -14.26 7.56 16.44
CA GLY A 61 -15.09 8.74 16.69
C GLY A 61 -15.44 9.04 18.16
N ALA A 62 -15.17 8.13 19.10
CA ALA A 62 -15.32 8.32 20.54
C ALA A 62 -14.01 8.66 21.29
N GLY A 63 -12.91 8.96 20.57
CA GLY A 63 -11.61 9.25 21.18
C GLY A 63 -10.94 8.02 21.80
N GLN A 64 -11.39 6.81 21.46
CA GLN A 64 -10.70 5.55 21.78
C GLN A 64 -9.77 5.16 20.63
N LEU A 65 -8.67 4.46 20.93
CA LEU A 65 -7.78 3.97 19.88
C LEU A 65 -8.55 2.99 18.99
N GLY A 66 -8.68 3.31 17.71
CA GLY A 66 -9.35 2.47 16.72
C GLY A 66 -8.37 1.57 15.97
N LEU A 67 -7.18 2.09 15.66
CA LEU A 67 -6.17 1.40 14.87
C LEU A 67 -4.77 1.94 15.18
N GLU A 68 -3.80 1.05 15.37
CA GLU A 68 -2.38 1.38 15.40
C GLU A 68 -1.60 0.34 14.62
N ARG A 69 -0.74 0.79 13.69
CA ARG A 69 0.12 -0.06 12.87
C ARG A 69 1.50 0.58 12.74
N GLN A 70 2.53 -0.21 13.02
CA GLN A 70 3.94 0.12 12.80
C GLN A 70 4.42 -0.54 11.51
N ASP A 71 5.62 -0.17 11.06
CA ASP A 71 6.27 -0.68 9.84
C ASP A 71 5.36 -0.60 8.60
N VAL A 72 4.58 0.48 8.52
CA VAL A 72 3.68 0.75 7.39
C VAL A 72 4.53 1.08 6.17
N ARG A 73 4.19 0.50 5.03
CA ARG A 73 4.86 0.75 3.74
C ARG A 73 4.00 1.57 2.80
N ARG A 74 2.71 1.24 2.76
CA ARG A 74 1.71 1.94 1.95
C ARG A 74 0.41 2.05 2.73
N LEU A 75 -0.26 3.18 2.59
CA LEU A 75 -1.55 3.48 3.19
C LEU A 75 -2.46 4.07 2.12
N GLU A 76 -3.67 3.54 2.03
CA GLU A 76 -4.78 4.12 1.29
C GLU A 76 -5.81 4.64 2.28
N MET A 77 -6.24 5.89 2.10
CA MET A 77 -7.19 6.55 2.98
C MET A 77 -8.31 7.17 2.17
N ALA A 78 -9.56 6.85 2.51
CA ALA A 78 -10.74 7.47 1.94
C ALA A 78 -11.64 8.00 3.04
N ARG A 79 -12.21 9.19 2.84
CA ARG A 79 -13.19 9.77 3.77
C ARG A 79 -14.56 9.76 3.13
N THR A 80 -15.56 9.37 3.92
CA THR A 80 -16.96 9.35 3.52
C THR A 80 -17.74 10.30 4.43
N GLY A 81 -19.05 10.43 4.22
CA GLY A 81 -19.90 11.26 5.08
C GLY A 81 -19.92 10.83 6.55
N SER A 82 -19.70 9.54 6.83
CA SER A 82 -19.83 8.96 8.17
C SER A 82 -18.59 8.22 8.67
N SER A 83 -17.63 7.94 7.79
CA SER A 83 -16.50 7.04 8.09
C SER A 83 -15.18 7.50 7.49
N LEU A 84 -14.11 6.97 8.07
CA LEU A 84 -12.77 6.96 7.53
C LEU A 84 -12.40 5.51 7.19
N LEU A 85 -12.11 5.24 5.92
CA LEU A 85 -11.67 3.95 5.43
C LEU A 85 -10.16 3.95 5.28
N LEU A 86 -9.51 2.87 5.74
CA LEU A 86 -8.06 2.72 5.74
C LEU A 86 -7.71 1.36 5.16
N GLY A 87 -6.85 1.34 4.14
CA GLY A 87 -6.17 0.14 3.66
C GLY A 87 -4.69 0.26 3.99
N ILE A 88 -4.13 -0.67 4.76
CA ILE A 88 -2.74 -0.61 5.24
C ILE A 88 -1.96 -1.83 4.76
N TYR A 89 -0.82 -1.59 4.12
CA TYR A 89 0.19 -2.58 3.81
C TYR A 89 1.40 -2.37 4.72
N TYR A 90 1.76 -3.37 5.50
CA TYR A 90 2.76 -3.27 6.57
C TYR A 90 3.60 -4.55 6.71
N LEU A 91 4.74 -4.45 7.38
CA LEU A 91 5.53 -5.61 7.78
C LEU A 91 5.07 -6.09 9.16
N SER A 92 4.71 -7.36 9.29
CA SER A 92 4.38 -7.93 10.59
C SER A 92 5.62 -8.08 11.48
N PRO A 93 5.44 -8.31 12.80
CA PRO A 93 6.55 -8.66 13.68
C PRO A 93 7.31 -9.95 13.28
N SER A 94 6.67 -10.84 12.51
CA SER A 94 7.31 -12.03 11.94
C SER A 94 8.15 -11.73 10.69
N GLY A 95 8.16 -10.49 10.21
CA GLY A 95 8.87 -10.09 8.99
C GLY A 95 8.11 -10.40 7.71
N GLU A 96 6.81 -10.70 7.79
CA GLU A 96 5.97 -11.00 6.64
C GLU A 96 5.17 -9.77 6.22
N ASN A 97 5.01 -9.57 4.91
CA ASN A 97 4.14 -8.49 4.46
C ASN A 97 2.67 -8.85 4.70
N GLN A 98 1.92 -7.92 5.27
CA GLN A 98 0.52 -8.08 5.64
C GLN A 98 -0.31 -6.93 5.11
N ARG A 99 -1.61 -7.20 4.90
CA ARG A 99 -2.63 -6.22 4.54
C ARG A 99 -3.72 -6.21 5.60
N THR A 100 -4.23 -5.03 5.93
CA THR A 100 -5.44 -4.89 6.75
C THR A 100 -6.29 -3.74 6.25
N GLU A 101 -7.59 -3.82 6.50
CA GLU A 101 -8.56 -2.78 6.19
C GLU A 101 -9.29 -2.39 7.48
N ALA A 102 -9.66 -1.11 7.59
CA ALA A 102 -10.43 -0.59 8.72
C ALA A 102 -11.46 0.42 8.24
N ASN A 103 -12.64 0.38 8.87
CA ASN A 103 -13.71 1.36 8.74
C ASN A 103 -13.94 1.99 10.11
N LEU A 104 -13.51 3.24 10.28
CA LEU A 104 -13.59 3.97 11.55
C LEU A 104 -14.67 5.06 11.47
N PRO A 105 -15.56 5.19 12.48
CA PRO A 105 -16.59 6.21 12.48
C PRO A 105 -16.00 7.62 12.64
N THR A 106 -16.55 8.59 11.91
CA THR A 106 -16.21 10.02 12.04
C THR A 106 -16.79 10.58 13.36
N PRO A 107 -16.06 11.38 14.15
CA PRO A 107 -14.80 12.07 13.86
C PRO A 107 -13.55 11.30 14.31
N ALA A 108 -13.14 10.30 13.52
CA ALA A 108 -11.82 9.71 13.60
C ALA A 108 -10.75 10.76 13.29
N SER A 109 -9.62 10.71 14.01
CA SER A 109 -8.41 11.45 13.73
C SER A 109 -7.26 10.47 13.52
N CYS A 110 -6.34 10.77 12.60
CA CYS A 110 -5.17 9.94 12.35
C CYS A 110 -3.89 10.76 12.45
N VAL A 111 -2.87 10.15 13.05
CA VAL A 111 -1.48 10.61 13.02
C VAL A 111 -0.73 9.67 12.08
N LEU A 112 -0.08 10.25 11.07
CA LEU A 112 0.69 9.54 10.04
C LEU A 112 2.15 9.95 10.21
N ASP A 113 2.95 9.10 10.86
CA ASP A 113 4.35 9.40 11.13
C ASP A 113 5.23 8.87 9.99
N ASN A 114 6.06 9.76 9.44
CA ASN A 114 7.02 9.50 8.34
C ASN A 114 6.40 9.00 7.01
N LEU A 115 5.07 9.07 6.88
CA LEU A 115 4.38 8.81 5.62
C LEU A 115 4.30 10.07 4.78
N VAL A 116 4.61 9.94 3.49
CA VAL A 116 4.49 11.02 2.51
C VAL A 116 3.31 10.74 1.58
N VAL A 117 2.61 11.80 1.17
CA VAL A 117 1.56 11.68 0.14
C VAL A 117 2.23 11.27 -1.17
N ASP A 118 1.72 10.20 -1.78
CA ASP A 118 2.22 9.68 -3.05
C ASP A 118 1.27 10.06 -4.21
N ALA A 119 -0.03 9.85 -4.03
CA ALA A 119 -1.04 10.14 -5.03
C ALA A 119 -2.40 10.48 -4.43
N LEU A 120 -3.21 11.18 -5.23
CA LEU A 120 -4.65 11.28 -5.04
C LEU A 120 -5.29 10.59 -6.26
N SER A 121 -6.06 9.54 -6.01
CA SER A 121 -6.70 8.76 -7.06
C SER A 121 -8.21 8.94 -7.00
N ARG A 122 -8.84 9.13 -8.15
CA ARG A 122 -10.31 9.20 -8.24
C ARG A 122 -10.88 7.79 -8.29
N ILE A 123 -12.05 7.60 -7.70
CA ILE A 123 -12.78 6.35 -7.75
C ILE A 123 -13.99 6.50 -8.65
N VAL A 124 -14.10 5.63 -9.66
CA VAL A 124 -15.25 5.54 -10.56
C VAL A 124 -15.70 4.09 -10.56
N ASP A 125 -16.97 3.85 -10.20
CA ASP A 125 -17.56 2.51 -10.07
C ASP A 125 -16.71 1.55 -9.21
N GLY A 126 -16.19 2.04 -8.08
CA GLY A 126 -15.34 1.26 -7.17
C GLY A 126 -13.90 1.07 -7.61
N LYS A 127 -13.54 1.50 -8.82
CA LYS A 127 -12.20 1.32 -9.39
C LYS A 127 -11.35 2.57 -9.24
N VAL A 128 -10.10 2.35 -8.84
CA VAL A 128 -9.08 3.39 -8.77
C VAL A 128 -8.69 3.82 -10.18
N ILE A 129 -9.01 5.06 -10.52
CA ILE A 129 -8.49 5.77 -11.69
C ILE A 129 -7.39 6.70 -11.17
N SER A 130 -6.15 6.24 -11.24
CA SER A 130 -5.00 7.05 -10.88
C SER A 130 -4.92 8.24 -11.83
N THR A 131 -5.21 9.44 -11.32
CA THR A 131 -4.74 10.67 -11.95
C THR A 131 -3.25 10.71 -11.66
N GLY A 132 -2.45 10.14 -12.58
CA GLY A 132 -1.01 10.02 -12.41
C GLY A 132 -0.41 11.34 -11.93
N ALA A 133 0.58 11.26 -11.02
CA ALA A 133 1.48 12.36 -10.81
C ALA A 133 2.18 12.64 -12.16
N ARG A 134 1.76 13.74 -12.79
CA ARG A 134 2.04 14.22 -14.17
C ARG A 134 0.98 13.81 -15.19
N GLU A 135 0.27 14.86 -15.62
CA GLU A 135 -0.77 14.89 -16.63
C GLU A 135 -0.39 14.16 -17.93
N GLU A 136 -1.31 13.34 -18.43
CA GLU A 136 -1.67 13.39 -19.84
C GLU A 136 -3.15 13.01 -19.94
N VAL A 137 -4.02 14.00 -19.73
CA VAL A 137 -5.45 13.84 -20.04
C VAL A 137 -5.58 13.98 -21.55
N ILE A 138 -5.53 12.85 -22.26
CA ILE A 138 -5.84 12.80 -23.69
C ILE A 138 -7.37 12.81 -23.80
N PHE A 139 -7.94 13.96 -24.16
CA PHE A 139 -9.30 14.02 -24.67
C PHE A 139 -9.27 13.73 -26.18
N ASP A 140 -9.68 12.54 -26.60
CA ASP A 140 -10.03 12.28 -28.00
C ASP A 140 -11.37 12.98 -28.28
N PHE A 141 -11.32 14.20 -28.80
CA PHE A 141 -12.48 14.82 -29.42
C PHE A 141 -12.60 14.27 -30.84
N GLU A 142 -13.54 13.34 -31.07
CA GLU A 142 -13.99 13.04 -32.43
C GLU A 142 -14.66 14.31 -33.00
N PRO A 143 -14.22 14.82 -34.17
CA PRO A 143 -14.92 15.92 -34.81
C PRO A 143 -16.29 15.43 -35.29
N LEU A 144 -17.35 16.10 -34.81
CA LEU A 144 -18.70 15.96 -35.32
C LEU A 144 -18.69 16.20 -36.84
N ARG A 145 -18.90 15.13 -37.61
CA ARG A 145 -19.13 15.24 -39.04
C ARG A 145 -20.58 15.72 -39.23
N ASN A 146 -20.73 16.97 -39.65
CA ASN A 146 -21.97 17.45 -40.28
C ASN A 146 -22.13 16.85 -41.67
#